data_AF-C9KQV1-F1
#
_entry.id   AF-C9KQV1-F1
#
_cell.length_a   1.000
_cell.length_b   1.000
_cell.length_c   1.000
_cell.angle_alpha   90.00
_cell.angle_beta   90.00
_cell.angle_gamma   90.00
#
_symmetry.space_group_name_H-M   'P 1'
#
loop_
_entity.id
_entity.type
_entity.pdbx_description
1 polymer ?
#
loop_
_entity_poly.entity_id
_entity_poly.type
_entity_poly.pdbx_seq_one_letter_code
_entity_poly.pdbx_strand_id
1 'polypeptide(L)'
;MNWKLVLTILTCNILFMSSSYTMLIPFLPMYLTMELGVSDADVNLWSGIVFSATFLVSAVMAPIWGRMADTKGKRLMAMRASFLLAISYFLGGIVETPGQLTLMRLFQGFASGLWPMDLAIMTLYAPPKKIGFCLGVMQGTLTAGGVVGPLLGGILAEAVGMRYSFFLAAAALFTNFLIFAFIIKEPPIAKKAAATEEVPEDNVSPWHMPLLRNMLLCGTLVQMVILILQPVLTTYITKLAGPLPNIVFVAGFVFSLGGIAGAIAAPFWGTFGQRRGFFRAMCLGMAGAGLSMIIQGIPDTLLPFAIMQFVGGLFFCGIHPAINAVLANNTPPSYKGRIFGMLFAAQQVGSMAGPLLGGLIATFLGIHWVFAFSGVLLLCLSSAIWRHYRGQRGC
;
A
#
# COMPACT_ATOMS: atom_id res chain seq x y z
N MET A 1 -6.19 10.68 -27.52
CA MET A 1 -6.68 11.62 -26.47
C MET A 1 -5.51 12.47 -26.00
N ASN A 2 -5.76 13.66 -25.48
CA ASN A 2 -4.70 14.48 -24.86
C ASN A 2 -4.15 13.76 -23.62
N TRP A 3 -2.85 13.48 -23.59
CA TRP A 3 -2.21 12.73 -22.50
C TRP A 3 -2.32 13.46 -21.15
N LYS A 4 -2.39 14.80 -21.14
CA LYS A 4 -2.58 15.58 -19.91
C LYS A 4 -3.96 15.32 -19.31
N LEU A 5 -4.99 15.28 -20.16
CA LEU A 5 -6.36 14.97 -19.74
C LEU A 5 -6.44 13.54 -19.18
N VAL A 6 -5.82 12.57 -19.87
CA VAL A 6 -5.76 11.18 -19.39
C VAL A 6 -5.06 11.11 -18.03
N LEU A 7 -3.91 11.79 -17.89
CA LEU A 7 -3.17 11.84 -16.62
C LEU A 7 -4.04 12.42 -15.49
N THR A 8 -4.73 13.54 -15.73
CA THR A 8 -5.64 14.15 -14.73
C THR A 8 -6.75 13.18 -14.34
N ILE A 9 -7.40 12.54 -15.30
CA ILE A 9 -8.48 11.57 -15.05
C ILE A 9 -7.96 10.38 -14.23
N LEU A 10 -6.86 9.77 -14.64
CA LEU A 10 -6.28 8.62 -13.93
C LEU A 10 -5.81 9.02 -12.53
N THR A 11 -5.28 10.22 -12.37
CA THR A 11 -4.91 10.78 -11.06
C THR A 11 -6.14 10.86 -10.14
N CYS A 12 -7.27 11.40 -10.62
CA CYS A 12 -8.52 11.43 -9.86
C CYS A 12 -9.01 10.01 -9.50
N ASN A 13 -8.94 9.08 -10.45
CA ASN A 13 -9.34 7.68 -10.22
C ASN A 13 -8.50 7.02 -9.13
N ILE A 14 -7.18 7.21 -9.18
CA ILE A 14 -6.22 6.69 -8.19
C ILE A 14 -6.51 7.28 -6.82
N LEU A 15 -6.83 8.57 -6.75
CA LEU A 15 -7.19 9.22 -5.48
C LEU A 15 -8.45 8.57 -4.89
N PHE A 16 -9.52 8.42 -5.67
CA PHE A 16 -10.74 7.76 -5.21
C PHE A 16 -10.50 6.31 -4.79
N MET A 17 -9.72 5.56 -5.57
CA MET A 17 -9.38 4.17 -5.25
C MET A 17 -8.56 4.06 -3.96
N SER A 18 -7.45 4.81 -3.86
CA SER A 18 -6.52 4.75 -2.74
C SER A 18 -7.15 5.28 -1.44
N SER A 19 -7.90 6.38 -1.53
CA SER A 19 -8.61 6.93 -0.37
C SER A 19 -9.74 6.03 0.09
N SER A 20 -10.53 5.42 -0.82
CA SER A 20 -11.56 4.44 -0.44
C SER A 20 -10.98 3.21 0.27
N TYR A 21 -9.79 2.77 -0.16
CA TYR A 21 -9.10 1.66 0.47
C TYR A 21 -8.60 1.99 1.87
N THR A 22 -7.99 3.16 2.03
CA THR A 22 -7.32 3.53 3.29
C THR A 22 -8.25 4.22 4.29
N MET A 23 -9.40 4.76 3.87
CA MET A 23 -10.39 5.34 4.78
C MET A 23 -10.98 4.33 5.77
N LEU A 24 -10.94 3.04 5.43
CA LEU A 24 -11.45 1.96 6.26
C LEU A 24 -10.55 1.69 7.47
N ILE A 25 -9.25 1.99 7.34
CA ILE A 25 -8.24 1.77 8.39
C ILE A 25 -8.65 2.34 9.75
N PRO A 26 -8.94 3.65 9.90
CA PRO A 26 -9.19 4.25 11.20
C PRO A 26 -10.45 3.74 11.90
N PHE A 27 -11.42 3.19 11.17
CA PHE A 27 -12.68 2.77 11.77
C PHE A 27 -12.90 1.25 11.74
N LEU A 28 -12.02 0.45 11.10
CA LEU A 28 -12.24 -0.99 11.00
C LEU A 28 -12.47 -1.67 12.36
N PRO A 29 -11.63 -1.46 13.38
CA PRO A 29 -11.81 -2.15 14.64
C PRO A 29 -13.13 -1.76 15.32
N MET A 30 -13.51 -0.48 15.20
CA MET A 30 -14.76 0.05 15.73
C MET A 30 -15.97 -0.51 14.97
N TYR A 31 -15.87 -0.67 13.66
CA TYR A 31 -16.93 -1.28 12.85
C TYR A 31 -17.14 -2.75 13.24
N LEU A 32 -16.05 -3.49 13.48
CA LEU A 32 -16.10 -4.86 13.96
C LEU A 32 -16.77 -4.98 15.33
N THR A 33 -16.43 -4.12 16.30
CA THR A 33 -16.97 -4.21 17.66
C THR A 33 -18.36 -3.60 17.80
N MET A 34 -18.56 -2.38 17.31
CA MET A 34 -19.80 -1.62 17.53
C MET A 34 -20.93 -2.01 16.59
N GLU A 35 -20.64 -2.46 15.37
CA GLU A 35 -21.67 -2.74 14.37
C GLU A 35 -21.78 -4.21 13.96
N LEU A 36 -20.71 -5.00 14.13
CA LEU A 36 -20.68 -6.43 13.77
C LEU A 36 -20.58 -7.36 14.99
N GLY A 37 -20.61 -6.81 16.21
CA GLY A 37 -20.70 -7.56 17.46
C GLY A 37 -19.47 -8.40 17.83
N VAL A 38 -18.29 -8.08 17.28
CA VAL A 38 -17.03 -8.74 17.65
C VAL A 38 -16.62 -8.32 19.06
N SER A 39 -16.14 -9.27 19.87
CA SER A 39 -15.65 -9.00 21.21
C SER A 39 -14.35 -8.17 21.18
N ASP A 40 -14.08 -7.38 22.22
CA ASP A 40 -12.82 -6.64 22.35
C ASP A 40 -11.59 -7.57 22.41
N ALA A 41 -11.76 -8.82 22.86
CA ALA A 41 -10.70 -9.82 22.87
C ALA A 41 -10.31 -10.28 21.45
N ASP A 42 -11.29 -10.37 20.55
CA ASP A 42 -11.08 -10.90 19.20
C ASP A 42 -10.90 -9.83 18.13
N VAL A 43 -11.15 -8.55 18.44
CA VAL A 43 -11.15 -7.45 17.46
C VAL A 43 -9.84 -7.33 16.71
N ASN A 44 -8.70 -7.50 17.38
CA ASN A 44 -7.38 -7.39 16.75
C ASN A 44 -7.14 -8.55 15.77
N LEU A 45 -7.53 -9.76 16.14
CA LEU A 45 -7.45 -10.94 15.29
C LEU A 45 -8.34 -10.79 14.05
N TRP A 46 -9.61 -10.42 14.25
CA TRP A 46 -10.54 -10.17 13.15
C TRP A 46 -10.10 -9.03 12.24
N SER A 47 -9.59 -7.93 12.79
CA SER A 47 -9.05 -6.82 11.99
C SER A 47 -7.89 -7.29 11.11
N GLY A 48 -7.00 -8.12 11.65
CA GLY A 48 -5.90 -8.74 10.89
C GLY A 48 -6.39 -9.65 9.76
N ILE A 49 -7.35 -10.55 10.05
CA ILE A 49 -7.96 -11.45 9.07
C ILE A 49 -8.64 -10.65 7.94
N VAL A 50 -9.47 -9.68 8.28
CA VAL A 50 -10.23 -8.85 7.33
C VAL A 50 -9.29 -8.05 6.43
N PHE A 51 -8.23 -7.43 6.97
CA PHE A 51 -7.25 -6.72 6.15
C PHE A 51 -6.51 -7.66 5.19
N SER A 52 -6.00 -8.78 5.69
CA SER A 52 -5.17 -9.70 4.90
C SER A 52 -5.94 -10.46 3.83
N ALA A 53 -7.23 -10.69 4.01
CA ALA A 53 -8.09 -11.36 3.03
C ALA A 53 -7.98 -10.75 1.62
N THR A 54 -7.91 -9.41 1.54
CA THR A 54 -7.76 -8.70 0.25
C THR A 54 -6.45 -9.06 -0.44
N PHE A 55 -5.35 -9.10 0.31
CA PHE A 55 -4.01 -9.37 -0.21
C PHE A 55 -3.83 -10.82 -0.64
N LEU A 56 -4.44 -11.76 0.10
CA LEU A 56 -4.43 -13.18 -0.23
C LEU A 56 -4.98 -13.45 -1.65
N VAL A 57 -6.16 -12.90 -1.96
CA VAL A 57 -6.81 -13.12 -3.26
C VAL A 57 -6.15 -12.28 -4.36
N SER A 58 -5.79 -11.02 -4.06
CA SER A 58 -5.18 -10.14 -5.06
C SER A 58 -3.84 -10.65 -5.58
N ALA A 59 -3.04 -11.32 -4.74
CA ALA A 59 -1.78 -11.93 -5.16
C ALA A 59 -1.98 -12.98 -6.27
N VAL A 60 -3.03 -13.81 -6.15
CA VAL A 60 -3.39 -14.82 -7.15
C VAL A 60 -4.02 -14.18 -8.40
N MET A 61 -4.83 -13.14 -8.20
CA MET A 61 -5.58 -12.50 -9.28
C MET A 61 -4.75 -11.51 -10.11
N ALA A 62 -3.67 -10.95 -9.58
CA ALA A 62 -2.80 -10.02 -10.29
C ALA A 62 -2.32 -10.53 -11.68
N PRO A 63 -1.74 -11.74 -11.83
CA PRO A 63 -1.35 -12.24 -13.15
C PRO A 63 -2.54 -12.51 -14.08
N ILE A 64 -3.70 -12.87 -13.52
CA ILE A 64 -4.93 -13.13 -14.29
C ILE A 64 -5.42 -11.81 -14.90
N TRP A 65 -5.50 -10.74 -14.10
CA TRP A 65 -5.84 -9.40 -14.58
C TRP A 65 -4.88 -8.90 -15.65
N GLY A 66 -3.57 -9.16 -15.50
CA GLY A 66 -2.57 -8.83 -16.52
C GLY A 66 -2.86 -9.52 -17.86
N ARG A 67 -3.02 -10.85 -17.86
CA ARG A 67 -3.34 -11.62 -19.08
C ARG A 67 -4.66 -11.19 -19.72
N MET A 68 -5.69 -10.94 -18.91
CA MET A 68 -6.99 -10.47 -19.40
C MET A 68 -6.88 -9.08 -20.03
N ALA A 69 -6.04 -8.20 -19.49
CA ALA A 69 -5.82 -6.86 -20.03
C ALA A 69 -5.06 -6.87 -21.36
N ASP A 70 -4.13 -7.80 -21.52
CA ASP A 70 -3.38 -7.94 -22.77
C ASP A 70 -4.21 -8.55 -23.90
N THR A 71 -5.22 -9.36 -23.57
CA THR A 71 -6.10 -10.02 -24.56
C THR A 71 -7.38 -9.23 -24.85
N LYS A 72 -8.01 -8.62 -23.83
CA LYS A 72 -9.33 -7.97 -23.93
C LYS A 72 -9.29 -6.44 -23.89
N GLY A 73 -8.11 -5.85 -23.69
CA GLY A 73 -7.93 -4.40 -23.60
C GLY A 73 -7.88 -3.88 -22.15
N LYS A 74 -7.03 -2.87 -21.94
CA LYS A 74 -6.72 -2.33 -20.60
C LYS A 74 -7.85 -1.47 -20.04
N ARG A 75 -8.56 -0.73 -20.90
CA ARG A 75 -9.71 0.08 -20.48
C ARG A 75 -10.87 -0.82 -20.04
N LEU A 76 -11.20 -1.86 -20.80
CA LEU A 76 -12.27 -2.78 -20.41
C LEU A 76 -11.99 -3.46 -19.07
N MET A 77 -10.72 -3.80 -18.80
CA MET A 77 -10.34 -4.33 -17.49
C MET A 77 -10.44 -3.30 -16.38
N ALA A 78 -10.04 -2.04 -16.61
CA ALA A 78 -10.22 -0.95 -15.64
C ALA A 78 -11.70 -0.72 -15.30
N MET A 79 -12.59 -0.77 -16.30
CA MET A 79 -14.05 -0.70 -16.10
C MET A 79 -14.55 -1.85 -15.22
N ARG A 80 -14.15 -3.09 -15.50
CA ARG A 80 -14.57 -4.25 -14.70
C ARG A 80 -14.06 -4.15 -13.27
N ALA A 81 -12.79 -3.81 -13.08
CA ALA A 81 -12.20 -3.68 -11.76
C ALA A 81 -12.89 -2.59 -10.93
N SER A 82 -13.08 -1.39 -11.49
CA SER A 82 -13.77 -0.29 -10.80
C SER A 82 -15.23 -0.63 -10.46
N PHE A 83 -15.96 -1.28 -11.36
CA PHE A 83 -17.34 -1.72 -11.09
C PHE A 83 -17.42 -2.80 -10.00
N LEU A 84 -16.57 -3.82 -10.06
CA LEU A 84 -16.52 -4.88 -9.04
C LEU A 84 -16.10 -4.32 -7.68
N LEU A 85 -15.15 -3.37 -7.65
CA LEU A 85 -14.78 -2.66 -6.42
C LEU A 85 -15.97 -1.86 -5.88
N ALA A 86 -16.71 -1.13 -6.72
CA ALA A 86 -17.90 -0.40 -6.29
C ALA A 86 -18.94 -1.33 -5.63
N ILE A 87 -19.21 -2.50 -6.23
CA ILE A 87 -20.07 -3.53 -5.63
C ILE A 87 -19.50 -3.98 -4.28
N SER A 88 -18.20 -4.25 -4.20
CA SER A 88 -17.55 -4.66 -2.95
C SER A 88 -17.76 -3.66 -1.82
N TYR A 89 -17.58 -2.37 -2.07
CA TYR A 89 -17.81 -1.34 -1.05
C TYR A 89 -19.29 -1.20 -0.70
N PHE A 90 -20.18 -1.33 -1.67
CA PHE A 90 -21.62 -1.35 -1.40
C PHE A 90 -22.00 -2.51 -0.46
N LEU A 91 -21.47 -3.71 -0.73
CA LEU A 91 -21.63 -4.86 0.15
C LEU A 91 -21.09 -4.57 1.56
N GLY A 92 -19.96 -3.86 1.66
CA GLY A 92 -19.38 -3.42 2.93
C GLY A 92 -20.29 -2.56 3.79
N GLY A 93 -21.20 -1.78 3.20
CA GLY A 93 -22.17 -0.98 3.96
C GLY A 93 -23.34 -1.80 4.52
N ILE A 94 -23.59 -3.00 3.98
CA ILE A 94 -24.72 -3.87 4.36
C ILE A 94 -24.30 -5.14 5.11
N VAL A 95 -23.01 -5.42 5.30
CA VAL A 95 -22.58 -6.59 6.06
C VAL A 95 -23.03 -6.50 7.53
N GLU A 96 -23.35 -7.63 8.11
CA GLU A 96 -23.87 -7.77 9.48
C GLU A 96 -22.95 -8.61 10.36
N THR A 97 -22.01 -9.35 9.77
CA THR A 97 -21.08 -10.21 10.51
C THR A 97 -19.63 -10.01 10.06
N PRO A 98 -18.64 -10.28 10.93
CA PRO A 98 -17.22 -10.24 10.55
C PRO A 98 -16.87 -11.22 9.41
N GLY A 99 -17.59 -12.35 9.32
CA GLY A 99 -17.46 -13.30 8.23
C GLY A 99 -17.88 -12.70 6.88
N GLN A 100 -19.05 -12.04 6.83
CA GLN A 100 -19.49 -11.33 5.62
C GLN A 100 -18.53 -10.20 5.23
N LEU A 101 -18.00 -9.45 6.19
CA LEU A 101 -16.98 -8.42 5.92
C LEU A 101 -15.70 -9.04 5.34
N THR A 102 -15.28 -10.20 5.85
CA THR A 102 -14.13 -10.95 5.32
C THR A 102 -14.38 -11.41 3.89
N LEU A 103 -15.57 -11.97 3.59
CA LEU A 103 -15.97 -12.35 2.22
C LEU A 103 -15.98 -11.16 1.27
N MET A 104 -16.47 -10.00 1.73
CA MET A 104 -16.40 -8.75 0.99
C MET A 104 -14.95 -8.37 0.65
N ARG A 105 -14.02 -8.49 1.61
CA ARG A 105 -12.58 -8.22 1.37
C ARG A 105 -11.92 -9.23 0.44
N LEU A 106 -12.29 -10.51 0.50
CA LEU A 106 -11.86 -11.51 -0.50
C LEU A 106 -12.33 -11.11 -1.90
N PHE A 107 -13.59 -10.68 -2.04
CA PHE A 107 -14.13 -10.17 -3.30
C PHE A 107 -13.43 -8.88 -3.76
N GLN A 108 -13.07 -7.99 -2.83
CA GLN A 108 -12.23 -6.82 -3.13
C GLN A 108 -10.86 -7.23 -3.69
N GLY A 109 -10.24 -8.25 -3.11
CA GLY A 109 -8.99 -8.84 -3.61
C GLY A 109 -9.16 -9.44 -5.01
N PHE A 110 -10.31 -10.06 -5.30
CA PHE A 110 -10.64 -10.52 -6.65
C PHE A 110 -10.74 -9.35 -7.65
N ALA A 111 -11.29 -8.22 -7.22
CA ALA A 111 -11.48 -7.02 -8.02
C ALA A 111 -10.24 -6.11 -8.13
N SER A 112 -9.08 -6.50 -7.58
CA SER A 112 -7.89 -5.64 -7.39
C SER A 112 -7.09 -5.31 -8.67
N GLY A 113 -7.73 -5.26 -9.83
CA GLY A 113 -7.09 -5.01 -11.12
C GLY A 113 -6.91 -3.54 -11.49
N LEU A 114 -7.50 -2.61 -10.74
CA LEU A 114 -7.62 -1.21 -11.18
C LEU A 114 -6.27 -0.48 -11.28
N TRP A 115 -5.44 -0.53 -10.23
CA TRP A 115 -4.13 0.11 -10.19
C TRP A 115 -3.19 -0.26 -11.36
N PRO A 116 -2.92 -1.55 -11.65
CA PRO A 116 -2.06 -1.90 -12.78
C PRO A 116 -2.67 -1.49 -14.13
N MET A 117 -4.00 -1.44 -14.24
CA MET A 117 -4.65 -0.96 -15.47
C MET A 117 -4.46 0.54 -15.66
N ASP A 118 -4.58 1.34 -14.61
CA ASP A 118 -4.32 2.79 -14.67
C ASP A 118 -2.90 3.04 -15.18
N LEU A 119 -1.91 2.38 -14.58
CA LEU A 119 -0.50 2.48 -15.01
C LEU A 119 -0.34 2.11 -16.48
N ALA A 120 -0.94 0.99 -16.90
CA ALA A 120 -0.82 0.50 -18.26
C ALA A 120 -1.54 1.37 -19.30
N ILE A 121 -2.67 2.00 -18.95
CA ILE A 121 -3.34 2.98 -19.81
C ILE A 121 -2.47 4.23 -19.93
N MET A 122 -1.86 4.70 -18.84
CA MET A 122 -1.00 5.87 -18.87
C MET A 122 0.23 5.66 -19.76
N THR A 123 0.88 4.48 -19.72
CA THR A 123 2.05 4.22 -20.58
C THR A 123 1.71 4.22 -22.06
N LEU A 124 0.46 3.91 -22.44
CA LEU A 124 0.00 3.95 -23.83
C LEU A 124 -0.37 5.35 -24.32
N TYR A 125 -0.78 6.25 -23.42
CA TYR A 125 -1.11 7.64 -23.77
C TYR A 125 0.03 8.62 -23.57
N ALA A 126 0.96 8.34 -22.66
CA ALA A 126 2.06 9.25 -22.32
C ALA A 126 3.10 9.35 -23.46
N PRO A 127 3.60 10.56 -23.77
CA PRO A 127 4.76 10.71 -24.65
C PRO A 127 5.98 9.99 -24.08
N PRO A 128 6.84 9.33 -24.89
CA PRO A 128 7.98 8.55 -24.41
C PRO A 128 8.90 9.30 -23.43
N LYS A 129 9.16 10.59 -23.69
CA LYS A 129 10.00 11.46 -22.84
C LYS A 129 9.34 11.89 -21.52
N LYS A 130 8.04 11.61 -21.33
CA LYS A 130 7.24 12.05 -20.16
C LYS A 130 6.65 10.89 -19.36
N ILE A 131 6.88 9.63 -19.77
CA ILE A 131 6.37 8.44 -19.05
C ILE A 131 6.80 8.47 -17.58
N GLY A 132 8.09 8.68 -17.30
CA GLY A 132 8.60 8.73 -15.92
C GLY A 132 7.93 9.82 -15.06
N PHE A 133 7.65 10.98 -15.65
CA PHE A 133 6.89 12.04 -14.97
C PHE A 133 5.44 11.60 -14.68
N CYS A 134 4.74 11.04 -15.67
CA CYS A 134 3.35 10.60 -15.52
C CYS A 134 3.23 9.51 -14.45
N LEU A 135 4.08 8.48 -14.50
CA LEU A 135 4.11 7.42 -13.50
C LEU A 135 4.50 7.94 -12.12
N GLY A 136 5.43 8.91 -12.04
CA GLY A 136 5.79 9.59 -10.81
C GLY A 136 4.62 10.36 -10.18
N VAL A 137 3.85 11.09 -10.99
CA VAL A 137 2.62 11.78 -10.54
C VAL A 137 1.61 10.76 -10.01
N MET A 138 1.32 9.70 -10.76
CA MET A 138 0.37 8.66 -10.35
C MET A 138 0.78 7.97 -9.05
N GLN A 139 2.06 7.65 -8.88
CA GLN A 139 2.59 7.08 -7.65
C GLN A 139 2.49 8.07 -6.47
N GLY A 140 2.77 9.35 -6.71
CA GLY A 140 2.57 10.41 -5.72
C GLY A 140 1.12 10.51 -5.29
N THR A 141 0.18 10.38 -6.21
CA THR A 141 -1.26 10.38 -5.93
C THR A 141 -1.72 9.14 -5.18
N LEU A 142 -1.17 7.96 -5.47
CA LEU A 142 -1.43 6.75 -4.69
C LEU A 142 -1.04 6.98 -3.22
N THR A 143 0.16 7.52 -2.99
CA THR A 143 0.66 7.88 -1.66
C THR A 143 -0.24 8.93 -1.00
N ALA A 144 -0.57 10.01 -1.71
CA ALA A 144 -1.44 11.07 -1.21
C ALA A 144 -2.81 10.53 -0.82
N GLY A 145 -3.42 9.65 -1.63
CA GLY A 145 -4.67 8.99 -1.29
C GLY A 145 -4.56 8.13 -0.04
N GLY A 146 -3.40 7.52 0.22
CA GLY A 146 -3.11 6.80 1.47
C GLY A 146 -2.96 7.68 2.70
N VAL A 147 -2.66 8.97 2.52
CA VAL A 147 -2.63 9.98 3.60
C VAL A 147 -4.02 10.58 3.81
N VAL A 148 -4.70 10.92 2.73
CA VAL A 148 -6.00 11.58 2.73
C VAL A 148 -7.12 10.62 3.12
N GLY A 149 -7.01 9.35 2.76
CA GLY A 149 -8.04 8.34 3.02
C GLY A 149 -8.37 8.19 4.50
N PRO A 150 -7.41 7.92 5.42
CA PRO A 150 -7.70 7.81 6.84
C PRO A 150 -8.34 9.08 7.42
N LEU A 151 -7.90 10.26 7.02
CA LEU A 151 -8.53 11.51 7.44
C LEU A 151 -9.99 11.61 6.97
N LEU A 152 -10.23 11.34 5.67
CA LEU A 152 -11.59 11.30 5.12
C LEU A 152 -12.46 10.24 5.79
N GLY A 153 -11.91 9.05 6.06
CA GLY A 153 -12.61 7.97 6.74
C GLY A 153 -13.03 8.35 8.15
N GLY A 154 -12.13 9.02 8.87
CA GLY A 154 -12.40 9.60 10.18
C GLY A 154 -13.58 10.58 10.15
N ILE A 155 -13.49 11.56 9.24
CA ILE A 155 -14.51 12.61 9.06
C ILE A 155 -15.86 12.02 8.64
N LEU A 156 -15.87 11.15 7.62
CA LEU A 156 -17.11 10.58 7.09
C LEU A 156 -17.77 9.64 8.10
N ALA A 157 -17.00 8.82 8.82
CA ALA A 157 -17.56 7.94 9.83
C ALA A 157 -18.20 8.72 11.00
N GLU A 158 -17.65 9.88 11.37
CA GLU A 158 -18.24 10.74 12.40
C GLU A 158 -19.45 11.53 11.88
N ALA A 159 -19.38 12.04 10.64
CA ALA A 159 -20.43 12.89 10.08
C ALA A 159 -21.67 12.11 9.62
N VAL A 160 -21.48 10.95 9.00
CA VAL A 160 -22.57 10.17 8.39
C VAL A 160 -22.63 8.71 8.85
N GLY A 161 -21.65 8.23 9.64
CA GLY A 161 -21.59 6.84 10.13
C GLY A 161 -20.71 5.93 9.27
N MET A 162 -20.20 4.83 9.85
CA MET A 162 -19.23 3.94 9.20
C MET A 162 -19.82 3.22 7.97
N ARG A 163 -21.08 2.76 8.04
CA ARG A 163 -21.78 2.15 6.88
C ARG A 163 -21.93 3.11 5.71
N TYR A 164 -22.27 4.38 5.98
CA TYR A 164 -22.41 5.37 4.93
C TYR A 164 -21.08 5.74 4.28
N SER A 165 -19.97 5.70 5.02
CA SER A 165 -18.62 5.81 4.45
C SER A 165 -18.39 4.75 3.36
N PHE A 166 -18.79 3.49 3.58
CA PHE A 166 -18.73 2.44 2.56
C PHE A 166 -19.55 2.77 1.31
N PHE A 167 -20.78 3.26 1.46
CA PHE A 167 -21.61 3.64 0.31
C PHE A 167 -21.03 4.82 -0.47
N LEU A 168 -20.40 5.79 0.20
CA LEU A 168 -19.72 6.91 -0.46
C LEU A 168 -18.50 6.44 -1.26
N ALA A 169 -17.69 5.51 -0.73
CA ALA A 169 -16.62 4.88 -1.51
C ALA A 169 -17.15 4.08 -2.70
N ALA A 170 -18.27 3.37 -2.53
CA ALA A 170 -18.93 2.66 -3.63
C ALA A 170 -19.32 3.64 -4.75
N ALA A 171 -19.91 4.78 -4.40
CA ALA A 171 -20.27 5.83 -5.35
C ALA A 171 -19.03 6.45 -6.05
N ALA A 172 -17.95 6.69 -5.31
CA ALA A 172 -16.69 7.19 -5.89
C ALA A 172 -16.07 6.20 -6.89
N LEU A 173 -16.04 4.92 -6.56
CA LEU A 173 -15.54 3.87 -7.46
C LEU A 173 -16.49 3.59 -8.64
N PHE A 174 -17.79 3.74 -8.44
CA PHE A 174 -18.76 3.70 -9.53
C PHE A 174 -18.57 4.89 -10.49
N THR A 175 -18.21 6.06 -9.96
CA THR A 175 -17.83 7.22 -10.79
C THR A 175 -16.59 6.90 -11.64
N ASN A 176 -15.58 6.21 -11.10
CA ASN A 176 -14.45 5.72 -11.90
C ASN A 176 -14.92 4.82 -13.05
N PHE A 177 -15.84 3.90 -12.79
CA PHE A 177 -16.43 3.04 -13.83
C PHE A 177 -17.09 3.89 -14.94
N LEU A 178 -17.92 4.88 -14.59
CA LEU A 178 -18.55 5.77 -15.57
C LEU A 178 -17.52 6.57 -16.38
N ILE A 179 -16.46 7.06 -15.73
CA ILE A 179 -15.37 7.77 -16.39
C ILE A 179 -14.68 6.86 -17.43
N PHE A 180 -14.39 5.60 -17.10
CA PHE A 180 -13.84 4.67 -18.07
C PHE A 180 -14.83 4.29 -19.17
N ALA A 181 -16.11 4.18 -18.84
CA ALA A 181 -17.17 3.84 -19.79
C ALA A 181 -17.38 4.93 -20.84
N PHE A 182 -17.41 6.20 -20.42
CA PHE A 182 -17.85 7.30 -21.28
C PHE A 182 -16.74 8.26 -21.71
N ILE A 183 -15.65 8.40 -20.95
CA ILE A 183 -14.64 9.45 -21.19
C ILE A 183 -13.34 8.87 -21.75
N ILE A 184 -12.76 7.86 -21.08
CA ILE A 184 -11.53 7.23 -21.54
C ILE A 184 -11.84 6.40 -22.80
N LYS A 185 -11.14 6.64 -23.90
CA LYS A 185 -11.23 5.83 -25.11
C LYS A 185 -10.34 4.60 -24.96
N GLU A 186 -10.62 3.54 -25.71
CA GLU A 186 -9.70 2.39 -25.75
C GLU A 186 -8.33 2.91 -26.23
N PRO A 187 -7.25 2.67 -25.47
CA PRO A 187 -5.93 3.04 -25.95
C PRO A 187 -5.64 2.28 -27.25
N PRO A 188 -4.88 2.86 -28.18
CA PRO A 188 -4.49 2.15 -29.39
C PRO A 188 -3.86 0.83 -28.98
N ILE A 189 -4.36 -0.28 -29.53
CA ILE A 189 -3.68 -1.57 -29.37
C ILE A 189 -2.28 -1.31 -29.92
N ALA A 190 -1.27 -1.33 -29.05
CA ALA A 190 0.09 -1.40 -29.52
C ALA A 190 0.12 -2.65 -30.39
N LYS A 191 0.21 -2.48 -31.73
CA LYS A 191 0.66 -3.56 -32.61
C LYS A 191 1.84 -4.14 -31.85
N LYS A 192 1.71 -5.40 -31.40
CA LYS A 192 2.76 -6.16 -30.70
C LYS A 192 4.06 -5.64 -31.29
N ALA A 193 4.78 -4.76 -30.58
CA ALA A 193 5.94 -4.10 -31.17
C ALA A 193 6.77 -5.26 -31.66
N ALA A 194 6.95 -5.34 -32.98
CA ALA A 194 7.30 -6.55 -33.72
C ALA A 194 8.21 -7.38 -32.85
N ALA A 195 7.70 -8.54 -32.39
CA ALA A 195 8.27 -9.41 -31.36
C ALA A 195 9.57 -8.82 -30.86
N THR A 196 9.54 -7.95 -29.81
CA THR A 196 10.76 -7.51 -29.13
C THR A 196 11.59 -8.76 -29.06
N GLU A 197 12.71 -8.80 -29.81
CA GLU A 197 13.48 -10.02 -30.02
C GLU A 197 13.42 -10.76 -28.71
N GLU A 198 12.82 -11.97 -28.70
CA GLU A 198 12.79 -12.78 -27.51
C GLU A 198 14.25 -12.91 -27.14
N VAL A 199 14.71 -12.02 -26.25
CA VAL A 199 16.06 -12.04 -25.73
C VAL A 199 16.11 -13.45 -25.19
N PRO A 200 16.96 -14.32 -25.79
CA PRO A 200 16.93 -15.74 -25.50
C PRO A 200 16.84 -15.84 -23.99
N GLU A 201 15.83 -16.57 -23.49
CA GLU A 201 15.61 -16.75 -22.06
C GLU A 201 16.90 -17.32 -21.48
N ASP A 202 17.82 -16.43 -21.15
CA ASP A 202 19.01 -16.78 -20.44
C ASP A 202 18.43 -17.17 -19.10
N ASN A 203 18.50 -18.47 -18.83
CA ASN A 203 17.89 -19.15 -17.72
C ASN A 203 18.57 -18.76 -16.38
N VAL A 204 19.11 -17.53 -16.32
CA VAL A 204 19.66 -16.87 -15.16
C VAL A 204 18.46 -16.53 -14.29
N SER A 205 18.02 -17.54 -13.55
CA SER A 205 16.99 -17.40 -12.55
C SER A 205 17.45 -16.27 -11.60
N PRO A 206 16.68 -15.17 -11.50
CA PRO A 206 17.05 -14.00 -10.69
C PRO A 206 17.33 -14.33 -9.22
N TRP A 207 16.90 -15.51 -8.76
CA TRP A 207 17.20 -16.08 -7.45
C TRP A 207 18.70 -16.35 -7.21
N HIS A 208 19.50 -16.49 -8.27
CA HIS A 208 20.95 -16.71 -8.16
C HIS A 208 21.74 -15.43 -7.89
N MET A 209 21.15 -14.26 -8.11
CA MET A 209 21.79 -12.97 -7.79
C MET A 209 21.54 -12.62 -6.31
N PRO A 210 22.56 -12.64 -5.44
CA PRO A 210 22.39 -12.42 -4.01
C PRO A 210 21.80 -11.04 -3.70
N LEU A 211 22.19 -10.01 -4.47
CA LEU A 211 21.65 -8.66 -4.33
C LEU A 211 20.13 -8.63 -4.54
N LEU A 212 19.66 -9.27 -5.61
CA LEU A 212 18.25 -9.27 -5.98
C LEU A 212 17.41 -10.02 -4.94
N ARG A 213 17.85 -11.20 -4.52
CA ARG A 213 17.22 -11.96 -3.43
C ARG A 213 17.12 -11.13 -2.15
N ASN A 214 18.19 -10.44 -1.76
CA ASN A 214 18.22 -9.60 -0.56
C ASN A 214 17.26 -8.40 -0.68
N MET A 215 17.16 -7.78 -1.86
CA MET A 215 16.22 -6.67 -2.09
C MET A 215 14.76 -7.13 -2.13
N LEU A 216 14.46 -8.30 -2.69
CA LEU A 216 13.12 -8.89 -2.67
C LEU A 216 12.68 -9.23 -1.24
N LEU A 217 13.56 -9.85 -0.46
CA LEU A 217 13.31 -10.14 0.95
C LEU A 217 13.12 -8.86 1.77
N CYS A 218 14.00 -7.86 1.56
CA CYS A 218 13.88 -6.55 2.19
C CYS A 218 12.54 -5.89 1.87
N GLY A 219 12.15 -5.84 0.59
CA GLY A 219 10.88 -5.27 0.16
C GLY A 219 9.67 -5.97 0.77
N THR A 220 9.72 -7.30 0.87
CA THR A 220 8.67 -8.11 1.51
C THR A 220 8.53 -7.77 2.99
N LEU A 221 9.63 -7.79 3.74
CA LEU A 221 9.59 -7.58 5.19
C LEU A 221 9.31 -6.13 5.56
N VAL A 222 9.81 -5.15 4.80
CA VAL A 222 9.45 -3.74 4.98
C VAL A 222 7.95 -3.54 4.71
N GLN A 223 7.41 -4.14 3.65
CA GLN A 223 5.98 -4.04 3.35
C GLN A 223 5.11 -4.70 4.42
N MET A 224 5.57 -5.83 4.96
CA MET A 224 4.94 -6.47 6.12
C MET A 224 4.88 -5.53 7.32
N VAL A 225 5.99 -4.88 7.67
CA VAL A 225 6.06 -3.92 8.78
C VAL A 225 5.16 -2.70 8.54
N ILE A 226 5.05 -2.20 7.32
CA ILE A 226 4.16 -1.07 7.01
C ILE A 226 2.69 -1.41 7.32
N LEU A 227 2.27 -2.64 7.04
CA LEU A 227 0.88 -3.06 7.18
C LEU A 227 0.56 -3.78 8.50
N ILE A 228 1.56 -4.12 9.30
CA ILE A 228 1.39 -4.83 10.58
C ILE A 228 0.57 -4.03 11.59
N LEU A 229 0.69 -2.70 11.60
CA LEU A 229 0.00 -1.84 12.56
C LEU A 229 -1.39 -1.40 12.09
N GLN A 230 -1.64 -1.36 10.78
CA GLN A 230 -2.91 -0.84 10.24
C GLN A 230 -4.16 -1.43 10.89
N PRO A 231 -4.30 -2.77 11.06
CA PRO A 231 -5.52 -3.33 11.63
C PRO A 231 -5.69 -3.07 13.14
N VAL A 232 -4.62 -2.78 13.88
CA VAL A 232 -4.64 -2.75 15.37
C VAL A 232 -4.44 -1.36 15.94
N LEU A 233 -4.00 -0.39 15.12
CA LEU A 233 -3.61 0.93 15.60
C LEU A 233 -4.79 1.73 16.16
N THR A 234 -5.99 1.65 15.57
CA THR A 234 -7.17 2.33 16.13
C THR A 234 -7.52 1.82 17.51
N THR A 235 -7.47 0.50 17.73
CA THR A 235 -7.68 -0.10 19.04
C THR A 235 -6.70 0.46 20.06
N TYR A 236 -5.43 0.62 19.65
CA TYR A 236 -4.40 1.22 20.49
C TYR A 236 -4.65 2.70 20.79
N ILE A 237 -5.02 3.48 19.78
CA ILE A 237 -5.38 4.90 19.92
C ILE A 237 -6.55 5.05 20.89
N THR A 238 -7.56 4.18 20.80
CA THR A 238 -8.71 4.15 21.73
C THR A 238 -8.26 3.88 23.17
N LYS A 239 -7.34 2.93 23.37
CA LYS A 239 -6.75 2.64 24.68
C LYS A 239 -5.99 3.84 25.27
N LEU A 240 -5.21 4.56 24.44
CA LEU A 240 -4.39 5.69 24.87
C LEU A 240 -5.17 6.99 25.08
N ALA A 241 -6.21 7.21 24.27
CA ALA A 241 -7.02 8.42 24.32
C ALA A 241 -8.09 8.37 25.41
N GLY A 242 -8.49 7.15 25.82
CA GLY A 242 -9.67 6.94 26.63
C GLY A 242 -10.96 7.15 25.84
N PRO A 243 -12.12 7.16 26.52
CA PRO A 243 -13.41 7.34 25.87
C PRO A 243 -13.54 8.76 25.31
N LEU A 244 -13.30 8.91 24.01
CA LEU A 244 -13.56 10.13 23.24
C LEU A 244 -14.75 9.91 22.30
N PRO A 245 -15.68 10.88 22.17
CA PRO A 245 -16.81 10.77 21.27
C PRO A 245 -16.38 10.73 19.78
N ASN A 246 -15.25 11.36 19.45
CA ASN A 246 -14.72 11.49 18.09
C ASN A 246 -13.49 10.59 17.84
N ILE A 247 -13.43 9.42 18.50
CA ILE A 247 -12.23 8.56 18.46
C ILE A 247 -11.84 8.11 17.05
N VAL A 248 -12.82 7.91 16.17
CA VAL A 248 -12.61 7.51 14.77
C VAL A 248 -11.93 8.62 13.96
N PHE A 249 -12.32 9.87 14.16
CA PHE A 249 -11.64 11.03 13.56
C PHE A 249 -10.22 11.19 14.09
N VAL A 250 -10.03 11.06 15.41
CA VAL A 250 -8.70 11.14 16.04
C VAL A 250 -7.78 10.05 15.49
N ALA A 251 -8.28 8.82 15.35
CA ALA A 251 -7.53 7.73 14.73
C ALA A 251 -7.15 8.06 13.28
N GLY A 252 -8.11 8.54 12.48
CA GLY A 252 -7.86 8.99 11.11
C GLY A 252 -6.77 10.06 11.02
N PHE A 253 -6.83 11.07 11.90
CA PHE A 253 -5.84 12.13 11.98
C PHE A 253 -4.44 11.61 12.33
N VAL A 254 -4.33 10.78 13.37
CA VAL A 254 -3.04 10.19 13.78
C VAL A 254 -2.46 9.32 12.66
N PHE A 255 -3.26 8.51 11.98
CA PHE A 255 -2.80 7.75 10.81
C PHE A 255 -2.22 8.67 9.72
N SER A 256 -2.93 9.76 9.41
CA SER A 256 -2.50 10.74 8.41
C SER A 256 -1.22 11.47 8.79
N LEU A 257 -0.90 11.66 10.08
CA LEU A 257 0.36 12.30 10.52
C LEU A 257 1.60 11.58 9.96
N GLY A 258 1.62 10.25 9.96
CA GLY A 258 2.73 9.47 9.40
C GLY A 258 2.87 9.68 7.89
N GLY A 259 1.75 9.77 7.18
CA GLY A 259 1.71 10.07 5.76
C GLY A 259 2.16 11.49 5.42
N ILE A 260 1.70 12.48 6.19
CA ILE A 260 2.08 13.90 6.05
C ILE A 260 3.58 14.06 6.28
N ALA A 261 4.11 13.47 7.36
CA ALA A 261 5.54 13.45 7.63
C ALA A 261 6.33 12.84 6.46
N GLY A 262 5.85 11.72 5.93
CA GLY A 262 6.46 11.08 4.77
C GLY A 262 6.47 11.97 3.52
N ALA A 263 5.38 12.68 3.25
CA ALA A 263 5.29 13.61 2.13
C ALA A 263 6.30 14.77 2.27
N ILE A 264 6.48 15.30 3.49
CA ILE A 264 7.46 16.35 3.80
C ILE A 264 8.89 15.83 3.60
N ALA A 265 9.17 14.60 4.06
CA ALA A 265 10.52 14.02 4.03
C ALA A 265 10.90 13.39 2.67
N ALA A 266 9.94 13.11 1.78
CA ALA A 266 10.20 12.43 0.51
C ALA A 266 11.25 13.13 -0.38
N PRO A 267 11.22 14.48 -0.59
CA PRO A 267 12.25 15.17 -1.37
C PRO A 267 13.65 15.08 -0.74
N PHE A 268 13.70 15.10 0.60
CA PHE A 268 14.95 14.96 1.34
C PHE A 268 15.59 13.59 1.12
N TRP A 269 14.81 12.50 1.25
CA TRP A 269 15.32 11.16 0.98
C TRP A 269 15.69 10.93 -0.48
N GLY A 270 14.95 11.53 -1.42
CA GLY A 270 15.29 11.48 -2.84
C GLY A 270 16.64 12.11 -3.16
N THR A 271 16.86 13.35 -2.68
CA THR A 271 18.13 14.06 -2.88
C THR A 271 19.29 13.41 -2.12
N PHE A 272 19.05 12.92 -0.90
CA PHE A 272 20.05 12.18 -0.13
C PHE A 272 20.45 10.88 -0.82
N GLY A 273 19.50 10.11 -1.35
CA GLY A 273 19.75 8.90 -2.12
C GLY A 273 20.58 9.16 -3.38
N GLN A 274 20.32 10.25 -4.10
CA GLN A 274 21.09 10.64 -5.28
C GLN A 274 22.52 11.07 -4.93
N ARG A 275 22.71 11.86 -3.86
CA ARG A 275 24.04 12.41 -3.49
C ARG A 275 24.91 11.42 -2.72
N ARG A 276 24.33 10.63 -1.82
CA ARG A 276 25.07 9.75 -0.88
C ARG A 276 24.88 8.26 -1.17
N GLY A 277 24.01 7.91 -2.11
CA GLY A 277 23.70 6.55 -2.55
C GLY A 277 22.44 5.99 -1.88
N PHE A 278 21.56 5.40 -2.71
CA PHE A 278 20.28 4.83 -2.26
C PHE A 278 20.43 3.68 -1.25
N PHE A 279 21.55 2.94 -1.28
CA PHE A 279 21.81 1.90 -0.29
C PHE A 279 21.91 2.46 1.13
N ARG A 280 22.65 3.57 1.30
CA ARG A 280 22.79 4.24 2.61
C ARG A 280 21.47 4.87 3.04
N ALA A 281 20.74 5.46 2.09
CA ALA A 281 19.41 6.03 2.34
C ALA A 281 18.45 4.96 2.90
N MET A 282 18.41 3.79 2.27
CA MET A 282 17.58 2.67 2.70
C MET A 282 17.94 2.21 4.13
N CYS A 283 19.23 1.96 4.42
CA CYS A 283 19.66 1.52 5.75
C CYS A 283 19.36 2.54 6.84
N LEU A 284 19.62 3.83 6.59
CA LEU A 284 19.32 4.89 7.56
C LEU A 284 17.82 5.07 7.76
N GLY A 285 17.03 4.99 6.68
CA GLY A 285 15.57 5.01 6.77
C GLY A 285 15.03 3.86 7.60
N MET A 286 15.48 2.62 7.36
CA MET A 286 15.09 1.46 8.16
C MET A 286 15.54 1.56 9.62
N ALA A 287 16.75 2.05 9.89
CA ALA A 287 17.24 2.19 11.26
C ALA A 287 16.47 3.27 12.04
N GLY A 288 16.23 4.43 11.42
CA GLY A 288 15.46 5.51 12.03
C GLY A 288 14.00 5.13 12.23
N ALA A 289 13.37 4.49 11.24
CA ALA A 289 12.01 3.97 11.36
C ALA A 289 11.92 2.90 12.46
N GLY A 290 12.88 1.97 12.52
CA GLY A 290 12.89 0.91 13.52
C GLY A 290 13.03 1.43 14.94
N LEU A 291 13.95 2.37 15.17
CA LEU A 291 14.09 3.03 16.47
C LEU A 291 12.83 3.83 16.84
N SER A 292 12.27 4.58 15.89
CA SER A 292 11.05 5.36 16.11
C SER A 292 9.87 4.47 16.48
N MET A 293 9.73 3.29 15.86
CA MET A 293 8.67 2.33 16.19
C MET A 293 8.81 1.77 17.60
N ILE A 294 10.03 1.39 18.02
CA ILE A 294 10.25 0.90 19.40
C ILE A 294 9.83 1.97 20.39
N ILE A 295 10.28 3.21 20.19
CA ILE A 295 9.95 4.31 21.10
C ILE A 295 8.45 4.64 21.04
N GLN A 296 7.81 4.54 19.87
CA GLN A 296 6.38 4.77 19.71
C GLN A 296 5.51 3.81 20.54
N GLY A 297 5.98 2.59 20.82
CA GLY A 297 5.27 1.62 21.65
C GLY A 297 5.35 1.88 23.17
N ILE A 298 6.17 2.85 23.62
CA ILE A 298 6.42 3.14 25.04
C ILE A 298 5.37 4.08 25.66
N PRO A 299 4.94 5.18 25.01
CA PRO A 299 3.99 6.11 25.60
C PRO A 299 2.65 5.48 26.01
N ASP A 300 2.20 5.84 27.22
CA ASP A 300 0.87 5.49 27.75
C ASP A 300 -0.19 6.58 27.48
N THR A 301 0.16 7.62 26.71
CA THR A 301 -0.75 8.72 26.36
C THR A 301 -0.73 9.00 24.86
N LEU A 302 -1.83 9.55 24.35
CA LEU A 302 -2.05 9.76 22.91
C LEU A 302 -1.06 10.76 22.28
N LEU A 303 -0.75 11.87 22.95
CA LEU A 303 0.03 12.95 22.34
C LEU A 303 1.48 12.53 22.01
N PRO A 304 2.27 11.95 22.95
CA PRO A 304 3.60 11.46 22.61
C PRO A 304 3.57 10.33 21.57
N PHE A 305 2.52 9.50 21.61
CA PHE A 305 2.29 8.47 20.59
C PHE A 305 2.12 9.08 19.18
N ALA A 306 1.30 10.12 19.04
CA ALA A 306 1.06 10.83 17.79
C ALA A 306 2.30 11.58 17.28
N ILE A 307 3.12 12.14 18.19
CA ILE A 307 4.41 12.74 17.84
C ILE A 307 5.35 11.67 17.26
N MET A 308 5.44 10.51 17.90
CA MET A 308 6.29 9.42 17.40
C MET A 308 5.77 8.83 16.08
N GLN A 309 4.45 8.83 15.84
CA GLN A 309 3.87 8.49 14.54
C GLN A 309 4.38 9.44 13.43
N PHE A 310 4.40 10.75 13.70
CA PHE A 310 4.96 11.74 12.78
C PHE A 310 6.46 11.50 12.57
N VAL A 311 7.23 11.33 13.64
CA VAL A 311 8.69 11.06 13.56
C VAL A 311 8.99 9.80 12.75
N GLY A 312 8.27 8.69 13.00
CA GLY A 312 8.42 7.45 12.24
C GLY A 312 8.13 7.64 10.75
N GLY A 313 7.10 8.43 10.42
CA GLY A 313 6.75 8.79 9.03
C GLY A 313 7.88 9.50 8.27
N LEU A 314 8.66 10.35 8.96
CA LEU A 314 9.82 11.03 8.37
C LEU A 314 10.87 10.02 7.85
N PHE A 315 11.01 8.85 8.48
CA PHE A 315 11.99 7.84 8.09
C PHE A 315 11.42 6.80 7.12
N PHE A 316 10.16 6.38 7.28
CA PHE A 316 9.54 5.32 6.49
C PHE A 316 9.50 5.63 4.99
N CYS A 317 9.23 6.89 4.61
CA CYS A 317 8.98 7.27 3.22
C CYS A 317 10.17 7.04 2.27
N GLY A 318 11.40 7.06 2.79
CA GLY A 318 12.61 6.90 1.99
C GLY A 318 12.94 5.45 1.62
N ILE A 319 12.34 4.46 2.29
CA ILE A 319 12.76 3.04 2.20
C ILE A 319 12.37 2.43 0.84
N HIS A 320 11.09 2.49 0.46
CA HIS A 320 10.58 1.91 -0.79
C HIS A 320 11.23 2.51 -2.05
N PRO A 321 11.30 3.84 -2.21
CA PRO A 321 12.00 4.46 -3.34
C PRO A 321 13.47 4.03 -3.42
N ALA A 322 14.14 3.86 -2.28
CA ALA A 322 15.53 3.41 -2.25
C ALA A 322 15.68 1.95 -2.71
N ILE A 323 14.80 1.03 -2.28
CA ILE A 323 14.77 -0.35 -2.78
C ILE A 323 14.59 -0.36 -4.31
N ASN A 324 13.60 0.39 -4.80
CA ASN A 324 13.32 0.50 -6.24
C ASN A 324 14.51 1.07 -7.02
N ALA A 325 15.17 2.10 -6.48
CA ALA A 325 16.34 2.71 -7.12
C ALA A 325 17.57 1.79 -7.12
N VAL A 326 17.83 1.07 -6.03
CA VAL A 326 18.91 0.08 -5.96
C VAL A 326 18.69 -1.02 -7.01
N LEU A 327 17.47 -1.55 -7.11
CA LEU A 327 17.14 -2.54 -8.14
C LEU A 327 17.26 -1.96 -9.56
N ALA A 328 16.73 -0.77 -9.80
CA ALA A 328 16.80 -0.12 -11.12
C ALA A 328 18.23 0.14 -11.60
N ASN A 329 19.15 0.48 -10.69
CA ASN A 329 20.54 0.80 -11.02
C ASN A 329 21.43 -0.43 -11.19
N ASN A 330 21.05 -1.57 -10.60
CA ASN A 330 21.82 -2.81 -10.67
C ASN A 330 21.20 -3.85 -11.62
N THR A 331 20.19 -3.46 -12.40
CA THR A 331 19.47 -4.34 -13.33
C THR A 331 19.58 -3.81 -14.77
N PRO A 332 20.01 -4.64 -15.74
CA PRO A 332 20.01 -4.26 -17.14
C PRO A 332 18.60 -3.91 -17.64
N PRO A 333 18.43 -2.96 -18.59
CA PRO A 333 17.12 -2.52 -19.08
C PRO A 333 16.18 -3.67 -19.52
N SER A 334 16.73 -4.73 -20.12
CA SER A 334 15.98 -5.92 -20.57
C SER A 334 15.29 -6.70 -19.45
N TYR A 335 15.83 -6.68 -18.23
CA TYR A 335 15.32 -7.46 -17.09
C TYR A 335 14.49 -6.64 -16.09
N LYS A 336 14.44 -5.30 -16.23
CA LYS A 336 13.77 -4.41 -15.26
C LYS A 336 12.31 -4.78 -15.03
N GLY A 337 11.54 -5.01 -16.11
CA GLY A 337 10.12 -5.35 -16.00
C GLY A 337 9.88 -6.62 -15.17
N ARG A 338 10.68 -7.67 -15.41
CA ARG A 338 10.61 -8.94 -14.66
C ARG A 338 10.93 -8.75 -13.18
N ILE A 339 11.99 -8.00 -12.87
CA ILE A 339 12.43 -7.76 -11.49
C ILE A 339 11.42 -6.92 -10.71
N PHE A 340 10.90 -5.84 -11.30
CA PHE A 340 9.87 -5.03 -10.66
C PHE A 340 8.56 -5.82 -10.46
N GLY A 341 8.19 -6.68 -11.41
CA GLY A 341 7.07 -7.61 -11.23
C GLY A 341 7.27 -8.58 -10.07
N MET A 342 8.47 -9.15 -9.93
CA MET A 342 8.83 -10.01 -8.78
C MET A 342 8.81 -9.25 -7.46
N LEU A 343 9.32 -8.02 -7.43
CA LEU A 343 9.30 -7.18 -6.23
C LEU A 343 7.88 -6.87 -5.79
N PHE A 344 7.00 -6.51 -6.73
CA PHE A 344 5.60 -6.25 -6.43
C PHE A 344 4.90 -7.50 -5.88
N ALA A 345 5.11 -8.66 -6.50
CA ALA A 345 4.58 -9.92 -6.00
C ALA A 345 5.09 -10.25 -4.58
N ALA A 346 6.39 -10.03 -4.33
CA ALA A 346 7.00 -10.23 -3.02
C ALA A 346 6.41 -9.27 -1.95
N GLN A 347 6.19 -8.00 -2.32
CA GLN A 347 5.52 -7.02 -1.47
C GLN A 347 4.06 -7.40 -1.16
N GLN A 348 3.33 -8.03 -2.10
CA GLN A 348 1.98 -8.53 -1.82
C GLN A 348 1.99 -9.61 -0.74
N VAL A 349 3.01 -10.50 -0.71
CA VAL A 349 3.19 -11.48 0.37
C VAL A 349 3.37 -10.78 1.71
N GLY A 350 4.23 -9.76 1.76
CA GLY A 350 4.40 -8.93 2.96
C GLY A 350 3.09 -8.25 3.38
N SER A 351 2.33 -7.74 2.42
CA SER A 351 1.05 -7.07 2.65
C SER A 351 -0.03 -8.00 3.20
N MET A 352 0.01 -9.28 2.83
CA MET A 352 -0.85 -10.31 3.40
C MET A 352 -0.38 -10.74 4.79
N ALA A 353 0.92 -10.96 4.98
CA ALA A 353 1.46 -11.45 6.25
C ALA A 353 1.39 -10.41 7.37
N GLY A 354 1.58 -9.13 7.04
CA GLY A 354 1.64 -8.03 8.01
C GLY A 354 0.40 -7.94 8.90
N PRO A 355 -0.80 -7.66 8.35
CA PRO A 355 -2.00 -7.49 9.17
C PRO A 355 -2.36 -8.75 9.98
N LEU A 356 -2.16 -9.96 9.44
CA LEU A 356 -2.35 -11.22 10.17
C LEU A 356 -1.40 -11.31 11.37
N LEU A 357 -0.10 -11.09 11.17
CA LEU A 357 0.88 -11.12 12.25
C LEU A 357 0.61 -10.02 13.28
N GLY A 358 0.22 -8.82 12.84
CA GLY A 358 -0.15 -7.71 13.70
C GLY A 358 -1.34 -8.05 14.59
N GLY A 359 -2.40 -8.61 14.01
CA GLY A 359 -3.57 -9.08 14.75
C GLY A 359 -3.23 -10.19 15.75
N LEU A 360 -2.42 -11.18 15.35
CA LEU A 360 -1.99 -12.28 16.23
C LEU A 360 -1.15 -11.79 17.41
N ILE A 361 -0.10 -11.01 17.14
CA ILE A 361 0.78 -10.46 18.19
C ILE A 361 -0.04 -9.55 19.12
N ALA A 362 -0.89 -8.68 18.57
CA ALA A 362 -1.73 -7.80 19.37
C ALA A 362 -2.71 -8.56 20.28
N THR A 363 -3.23 -9.70 19.82
CA THR A 363 -4.19 -10.51 20.59
C THR A 363 -3.52 -11.32 21.70
N PHE A 364 -2.41 -12.01 21.40
CA PHE A 364 -1.79 -12.94 22.34
C PHE A 364 -0.69 -12.33 23.21
N LEU A 365 0.08 -11.38 22.67
CA LEU A 365 1.20 -10.76 23.38
C LEU A 365 0.87 -9.32 23.81
N GLY A 366 -0.09 -8.68 23.14
CA GLY A 366 -0.47 -7.29 23.37
C GLY A 366 0.13 -6.34 22.34
N ILE A 367 -0.55 -5.20 22.11
CA ILE A 367 -0.23 -4.28 21.02
C ILE A 367 1.20 -3.68 21.12
N HIS A 368 1.73 -3.46 22.32
CA HIS A 368 3.10 -2.94 22.52
C HIS A 368 4.17 -3.81 21.83
N TRP A 369 3.97 -5.13 21.80
CA TRP A 369 4.90 -6.06 21.16
C TRP A 369 4.88 -5.97 19.63
N VAL A 370 3.80 -5.47 19.03
CA VAL A 370 3.73 -5.24 17.59
C VAL A 370 4.75 -4.15 17.19
N PHE A 371 4.84 -3.07 17.98
CA PHE A 371 5.81 -2.00 17.79
C PHE A 371 7.25 -2.48 18.01
N ALA A 372 7.50 -3.20 19.10
CA ALA A 372 8.82 -3.74 19.42
C ALA A 372 9.31 -4.72 18.34
N PHE A 373 8.47 -5.69 17.94
CA PHE A 373 8.78 -6.66 16.88
C PHE A 373 9.09 -5.96 15.57
N SER A 374 8.25 -5.01 15.15
CA SER A 374 8.43 -4.24 13.92
C SER A 374 9.74 -3.47 13.90
N GLY A 375 10.05 -2.78 15.01
CA GLY A 375 11.25 -1.98 15.12
C GLY A 375 12.53 -2.81 15.15
N VAL A 376 12.54 -3.91 15.91
CA VAL A 376 13.66 -4.87 15.94
C VAL A 376 13.88 -5.46 14.55
N LEU A 377 12.81 -5.87 13.85
CA LEU A 377 12.92 -6.42 12.51
C LEU A 377 13.56 -5.43 11.52
N LEU A 378 13.15 -4.16 11.53
CA LEU A 378 13.75 -3.12 10.68
C LEU A 378 15.22 -2.85 11.03
N LEU A 379 15.59 -2.87 12.31
CA LEU A 379 16.99 -2.72 12.74
C LEU A 379 17.85 -3.91 12.33
N CYS A 380 17.34 -5.13 12.48
CA CYS A 380 17.98 -6.35 12.00
C CYS A 380 18.20 -6.30 10.49
N LEU A 381 17.18 -5.92 9.71
CA LEU A 381 17.28 -5.74 8.27
C LEU A 381 18.32 -4.69 7.89
N SER A 382 18.29 -3.52 8.53
CA SER A 382 19.26 -2.46 8.30
C SER A 382 20.69 -2.94 8.55
N SER A 383 20.93 -3.62 9.67
CA SER A 383 22.26 -4.13 10.03
C SER A 383 22.75 -5.24 9.09
N ALA A 384 21.89 -6.19 8.71
CA ALA A 384 22.23 -7.29 7.81
C ALA A 384 22.62 -6.76 6.42
N ILE A 385 21.81 -5.84 5.89
CA ILE A 385 22.04 -5.20 4.59
C ILE A 385 23.32 -4.35 4.65
N TRP A 386 23.51 -3.56 5.71
CA TRP A 386 24.72 -2.74 5.88
C TRP A 386 26.01 -3.56 5.92
N ARG A 387 26.02 -4.70 6.64
CA ARG A 387 27.16 -5.62 6.70
C ARG A 387 27.49 -6.22 5.33
N HIS A 388 26.48 -6.67 4.60
CA HIS A 388 26.67 -7.26 3.27
C HIS A 388 27.29 -6.27 2.27
N TYR A 389 26.87 -5.00 2.30
CA TYR A 389 27.40 -3.97 1.41
C TYR A 389 28.79 -3.48 1.74
N ARG A 390 29.15 -3.40 3.04
CA ARG A 390 30.54 -3.14 3.43
C ARG A 390 31.46 -4.25 2.96
N GLY A 391 31.03 -5.50 3.03
CA GLY A 391 31.80 -6.64 2.52
C GLY A 391 32.10 -6.57 1.02
N GLN A 392 31.19 -6.03 0.21
CA GLN A 392 31.39 -5.90 -1.25
C GLN A 392 32.29 -4.72 -1.67
N ARG A 393 32.49 -3.71 -0.81
CA ARG A 393 33.42 -2.60 -1.07
C ARG A 393 34.85 -2.85 -0.53
N GLY A 394 35.05 -3.98 0.15
CA GLY A 394 36.31 -4.34 0.81
C GLY A 394 37.21 -5.29 0.00
N CYS A 395 36.95 -5.47 -1.29
CA CYS A 395 37.83 -6.19 -2.23
C CYS A 395 38.30 -5.25 -3.34
#